data_AF-A0A7X5IF73-F1
#
_entry.id   AF-A0A7X5IF73-F1
#
_cell.length_a   1.000
_cell.length_b   1.000
_cell.length_c   1.000
_cell.angle_alpha   90.00
_cell.angle_beta   90.00
_cell.angle_gamma   90.00
#
_symmetry.space_group_name_H-M   'P 1'
#
loop_
_entity.id
_entity.type
_entity.pdbx_description
1 polymer ?
#
loop_
_entity_poly.entity_id
_entity_poly.type
_entity_poly.pdbx_seq_one_letter_code
_entity_poly.pdbx_strand_id
1 'polypeptide(L)'
;CSSLTSLDLGSFDTSSVTDMSFMFDRCQSLTSLDLGSFDTSSVTDMISMFEWCQSLTSLDLGSFDTSSVTDMISMFELCQSLTSLDLGSFDTSSVTDMRSMFSRCSLLETIYATGKYTTALEESCGDNAFSGCLSLRGGNGTKYSDSHTDASYARIDAPGQPGYFSDKASSPAPQPPTSSTNPGGGTAQPPTAPSNSGGSAAAAPSAPAKAAPVSLAKAQVTVKSKAYTGKTLKPTSVTVKVGGKKLVSGRDYTVSCKGGKAVGSYKVTIKGKGAYTGTKTATFKILPKATSVSKTKAAKRGFTVAWKKPSKANLKQTTGYKVQWSTDKNFKKAVKSKLVKKSKTTSLKVSKLKGGKKYYVRVCAYKKVGSAYYYSAWSKAKAVKTKK
;
A
#
# COMPACT_ATOMS: atom_id res chain seq x y z
N CYS A 1 20.52 22.44 10.31
CA CYS A 1 21.56 22.07 11.30
C CYS A 1 22.60 21.09 10.71
N SER A 2 23.07 21.25 9.47
CA SER A 2 23.84 20.19 8.77
C SER A 2 25.17 19.79 9.42
N SER A 3 25.80 20.72 10.15
CA SER A 3 27.07 20.51 10.86
C SER A 3 26.91 20.30 12.37
N LEU A 4 25.67 20.22 12.88
CA LEU A 4 25.40 20.04 14.32
C LEU A 4 25.74 18.60 14.72
N THR A 5 26.69 18.44 15.64
CA THR A 5 27.16 17.11 16.10
C THR A 5 26.54 16.67 17.43
N SER A 6 26.08 17.62 18.24
CA SER A 6 25.45 17.39 19.54
C SER A 6 24.48 18.52 19.86
N LEU A 7 23.44 18.22 20.64
CA LEU A 7 22.46 19.19 21.12
C LEU A 7 21.98 18.76 22.50
N ASP A 8 21.97 19.68 23.45
CA ASP A 8 21.38 19.46 24.77
C ASP A 8 19.92 19.95 24.77
N LEU A 9 19.02 19.06 25.16
CA LEU A 9 17.56 19.25 25.16
C LEU A 9 16.94 18.99 26.53
N GLY A 10 17.75 18.71 27.56
CA GLY A 10 17.26 18.22 28.84
C GLY A 10 16.32 19.18 29.58
N SER A 11 16.40 20.48 29.30
CA SER A 11 15.58 21.52 29.95
C SER A 11 14.35 21.95 29.16
N PHE A 12 14.04 21.29 28.04
CA PHE A 12 12.91 21.68 27.19
C PHE A 12 11.60 21.15 27.78
N ASP A 13 10.65 22.05 28.04
CA ASP A 13 9.26 21.66 28.30
C ASP A 13 8.51 21.55 26.97
N THR A 14 8.21 20.33 26.55
CA THR A 14 7.49 20.05 25.29
C THR A 14 6.02 19.68 25.50
N SER A 15 5.51 19.72 26.73
CA SER A 15 4.16 19.21 27.08
C SER A 15 3.00 19.87 26.30
N SER A 16 3.22 21.12 25.86
CA SER A 16 2.24 21.90 25.09
C SER A 16 2.50 21.91 23.58
N VAL A 17 3.55 21.23 23.09
CA VAL A 17 3.89 21.22 21.66
C VAL A 17 2.92 20.30 20.92
N THR A 18 2.29 20.82 19.87
CA THR A 18 1.37 20.07 19.01
C THR A 18 1.97 19.67 17.67
N ASP A 19 2.99 20.39 17.19
CA ASP A 19 3.64 20.16 15.90
C ASP A 19 5.15 20.06 16.09
N MET A 20 5.71 18.88 15.82
CA MET A 20 7.15 18.60 15.85
C MET A 20 7.71 18.34 14.44
N SER A 21 6.98 18.75 13.39
CA SER A 21 7.39 18.55 12.02
C SER A 21 8.73 19.24 11.74
N PHE A 22 9.62 18.55 11.02
CA PHE A 22 10.93 19.02 10.59
C PHE A 22 11.92 19.40 11.73
N MET A 23 11.63 19.07 12.99
CA MET A 23 12.41 19.54 14.15
C MET A 23 13.92 19.26 14.05
N PHE A 24 14.30 18.10 13.51
CA PHE A 24 15.69 17.70 13.28
C PHE A 24 16.01 17.44 11.79
N ASP A 25 15.17 17.94 10.87
CA ASP A 25 15.40 17.76 9.42
C ASP A 25 16.79 18.26 9.01
N ARG A 26 17.50 17.43 8.23
CA ARG A 26 18.84 17.69 7.70
C ARG A 26 19.90 17.98 8.78
N CYS A 27 19.75 17.49 10.01
CA CYS A 27 20.84 17.42 10.97
C CYS A 27 21.84 16.30 10.58
N GLN A 28 22.49 16.44 9.42
CA GLN A 28 23.27 15.38 8.76
C GLN A 28 24.47 14.89 9.58
N SER A 29 25.06 15.73 10.43
CA SER A 29 26.24 15.40 11.25
C SER A 29 25.89 14.88 12.65
N LEU A 30 24.61 14.85 13.02
CA LEU A 30 24.17 14.40 14.33
C LEU A 30 24.28 12.88 14.41
N THR A 31 24.99 12.36 15.41
CA THR A 31 25.26 10.92 15.56
C THR A 31 24.37 10.24 16.59
N SER A 32 23.90 11.01 17.58
CA SER A 32 22.97 10.62 18.64
C SER A 32 22.13 11.81 19.06
N LEU A 33 20.97 11.55 19.65
CA LEU A 33 20.08 12.57 20.21
C LEU A 33 19.43 12.01 21.48
N ASP A 34 19.45 12.79 22.56
CA ASP A 34 18.72 12.47 23.78
C ASP A 34 17.35 13.16 23.74
N LEU A 35 16.29 12.36 23.78
CA LEU A 35 14.89 12.78 23.74
C LEU A 35 14.11 12.30 24.97
N GLY A 36 14.81 11.84 26.02
CA GLY A 36 14.18 11.28 27.21
C GLY A 36 13.28 12.27 27.96
N SER A 37 13.53 13.58 27.82
CA SER A 37 12.74 14.66 28.43
C SER A 37 11.49 15.04 27.64
N PHE A 38 11.31 14.53 26.41
CA PHE A 38 10.20 14.96 25.56
C PHE A 38 8.88 14.33 26.02
N ASP A 39 7.92 15.19 26.35
CA ASP A 39 6.51 14.85 26.39
C ASP A 39 5.90 15.10 25.00
N THR A 40 5.45 14.03 24.34
CA THR A 40 4.82 14.09 23.01
C THR A 40 3.31 13.83 23.05
N SER A 41 2.69 13.75 24.23
CA SER A 41 1.28 13.36 24.39
C SER A 41 0.29 14.32 23.70
N SER A 42 0.67 15.58 23.55
CA SER A 42 -0.11 16.62 22.85
C SER A 42 0.19 16.72 21.34
N VAL A 43 1.18 16.00 20.82
CA VAL A 43 1.66 16.14 19.43
C VAL A 43 0.70 15.48 18.44
N THR A 44 0.33 16.21 17.39
CA THR A 44 -0.52 15.73 16.29
C THR A 44 0.23 15.53 14.98
N ASP A 45 1.37 16.20 14.79
CA ASP A 45 2.13 16.22 13.54
C ASP A 45 3.64 15.95 13.78
N MET A 46 4.19 14.94 13.10
CA MET A 46 5.61 14.54 13.19
C MET A 46 6.25 14.38 11.80
N ILE A 47 5.80 15.18 10.83
CA ILE A 47 6.27 15.09 9.44
C ILE A 47 7.77 15.36 9.37
N SER A 48 8.53 14.48 8.71
CA SER A 48 9.96 14.67 8.44
C SER A 48 10.80 15.03 9.68
N MET A 49 10.37 14.64 10.90
CA MET A 49 11.02 15.06 12.14
C MET A 49 12.53 14.74 12.17
N PHE A 50 12.93 13.61 11.59
CA PHE A 50 14.34 13.18 11.48
C PHE A 50 14.78 12.98 10.02
N GLU A 51 14.09 13.60 9.05
CA GLU A 51 14.44 13.42 7.64
C GLU A 51 15.89 13.87 7.37
N TRP A 52 16.65 13.14 6.56
CA TRP A 52 18.06 13.43 6.24
C TRP A 52 19.05 13.47 7.43
N CYS A 53 18.73 12.85 8.57
CA CYS A 53 19.69 12.61 9.67
C CYS A 53 20.66 11.47 9.31
N GLN A 54 21.52 11.69 8.31
CA GLN A 54 22.33 10.65 7.68
C GLN A 54 23.35 9.98 8.60
N SER A 55 23.91 10.70 9.59
CA SER A 55 24.90 10.16 10.53
C SER A 55 24.31 9.58 11.81
N LEU A 56 22.98 9.66 12.00
CA LEU A 56 22.32 9.17 13.21
C LEU A 56 22.38 7.64 13.24
N THR A 57 23.06 7.09 14.26
CA THR A 57 23.32 5.64 14.37
C THR A 57 22.32 4.92 15.27
N SER A 58 21.77 5.64 16.25
CA SER A 58 20.75 5.16 17.18
C SER A 58 19.79 6.29 17.55
N LEU A 59 18.56 5.93 17.88
CA LEU A 59 17.55 6.86 18.36
C LEU A 59 16.67 6.15 19.38
N ASP A 60 16.62 6.68 20.59
CA ASP A 60 15.69 6.20 21.62
C ASP A 60 14.38 6.98 21.52
N LEU A 61 13.28 6.26 21.35
CA LEU A 61 11.92 6.78 21.22
C LEU A 61 10.97 6.16 22.27
N GLY A 62 11.52 5.53 23.31
CA GLY A 62 10.74 4.84 24.33
C GLY A 62 9.74 5.75 25.08
N SER A 63 10.03 7.05 25.18
CA SER A 63 9.19 8.06 25.82
C SER A 63 8.05 8.59 24.94
N PHE A 64 8.06 8.32 23.63
CA PHE A 64 7.11 8.91 22.70
C PHE A 64 5.71 8.30 22.87
N ASP A 65 4.74 9.13 23.22
CA ASP A 65 3.32 8.87 23.03
C ASP A 65 2.89 9.41 21.67
N THR A 66 2.51 8.51 20.75
CA THR A 66 2.05 8.88 19.40
C THR A 66 0.54 8.70 19.20
N SER A 67 -0.22 8.44 20.26
CA SER A 67 -1.65 8.10 20.17
C SER A 67 -2.52 9.22 19.58
N SER A 68 -2.07 10.46 19.71
CA SER A 68 -2.69 11.67 19.14
C SER A 68 -2.18 12.04 17.74
N VAL A 69 -1.09 11.41 17.26
CA VAL A 69 -0.43 11.78 16.01
C VAL A 69 -1.25 11.31 14.80
N THR A 70 -1.42 12.20 13.83
CA THR A 70 -2.22 11.96 12.62
C THR A 70 -1.40 11.91 11.33
N ASP A 71 -0.19 12.48 11.32
CA ASP A 71 0.72 12.52 10.17
C ASP A 71 2.18 12.20 10.57
N MET A 72 2.79 11.23 9.88
CA MET A 72 4.18 10.78 10.05
C MET A 72 4.91 10.63 8.71
N ILE A 73 4.53 11.41 7.69
CA ILE A 73 5.20 11.38 6.37
C ILE A 73 6.70 11.61 6.54
N SER A 74 7.51 10.78 5.89
CA SER A 74 8.97 10.92 5.79
C SER A 74 9.72 11.06 7.13
N MET A 75 9.11 10.67 8.27
CA MET A 75 9.66 10.91 9.61
C MET A 75 11.12 10.47 9.77
N PHE A 76 11.52 9.36 9.15
CA PHE A 76 12.89 8.84 9.16
C PHE A 76 13.50 8.73 7.75
N GLU A 77 12.92 9.35 6.72
CA GLU A 77 13.44 9.22 5.36
C GLU A 77 14.90 9.69 5.28
N LEU A 78 15.75 8.89 4.63
CA LEU A 78 17.19 9.13 4.46
C LEU A 78 18.04 9.11 5.76
N CYS A 79 17.55 8.49 6.83
CA CYS A 79 18.39 8.11 7.97
C CYS A 79 19.28 6.90 7.61
N GLN A 80 20.36 7.16 6.87
CA GLN A 80 21.16 6.12 6.22
C GLN A 80 22.05 5.30 7.17
N SER A 81 22.34 5.80 8.37
CA SER A 81 23.19 5.12 9.37
C SER A 81 22.43 4.37 10.47
N LEU A 82 21.10 4.51 10.53
CA LEU A 82 20.29 3.75 11.49
C LEU A 82 20.28 2.27 11.08
N THR A 83 20.64 1.39 12.01
CA THR A 83 20.66 -0.08 11.80
C THR A 83 19.45 -0.77 12.43
N SER A 84 18.93 -0.22 13.51
CA SER A 84 17.69 -0.67 14.15
C SER A 84 16.87 0.49 14.66
N LEU A 85 15.55 0.33 14.70
CA LEU A 85 14.64 1.31 15.28
C LEU A 85 13.60 0.61 16.15
N ASP A 86 13.40 1.13 17.36
CA ASP A 86 12.39 0.63 18.28
C ASP A 86 11.16 1.55 18.28
N LEU A 87 10.06 1.04 17.75
CA LEU A 87 8.76 1.71 17.71
C LEU A 87 7.76 1.01 18.65
N GLY A 88 8.24 0.31 19.70
CA GLY A 88 7.39 -0.43 20.62
C GLY A 88 6.38 0.43 21.38
N SER A 89 6.72 1.70 21.63
CA SER A 89 5.87 2.73 22.25
C SER A 89 4.82 3.31 21.30
N PHE A 90 5.03 3.21 19.98
CA PHE A 90 4.19 3.89 18.99
C PHE A 90 2.78 3.26 18.91
N ASP A 91 1.78 4.10 19.13
CA ASP A 91 0.39 3.86 18.77
C ASP A 91 0.07 4.63 17.48
N THR A 92 -0.17 3.91 16.39
CA THR A 92 -0.44 4.52 15.09
C THR A 92 -1.91 4.45 14.69
N SER A 93 -2.82 4.19 15.63
CA SER A 93 -4.25 4.03 15.37
C SER A 93 -4.93 5.30 14.83
N SER A 94 -4.40 6.47 15.15
CA SER A 94 -4.85 7.79 14.68
C SER A 94 -4.16 8.25 13.39
N VAL A 95 -3.05 7.61 13.00
CA VAL A 95 -2.24 8.04 11.87
C VAL A 95 -2.95 7.76 10.56
N THR A 96 -3.04 8.78 9.71
CA THR A 96 -3.70 8.72 8.41
C THR A 96 -2.72 8.71 7.25
N ASP A 97 -1.46 9.12 7.47
CA ASP A 97 -0.40 9.16 6.46
C ASP A 97 1.00 8.83 7.03
N MET A 98 1.71 7.94 6.32
CA MET A 98 3.07 7.45 6.61
C MET A 98 3.86 7.27 5.29
N ARG A 99 3.55 8.05 4.25
CA ARG A 99 4.30 7.98 2.99
C ARG A 99 5.78 8.19 3.26
N SER A 100 6.63 7.40 2.60
CA SER A 100 8.08 7.48 2.71
C SER A 100 8.67 7.36 4.13
N MET A 101 7.92 6.93 5.17
CA MET A 101 8.36 6.98 6.58
C MET A 101 9.78 6.47 6.84
N PHE A 102 10.22 5.39 6.17
CA PHE A 102 11.56 4.82 6.27
C PHE A 102 12.33 4.82 4.93
N SER A 103 11.83 5.56 3.94
CA SER A 103 12.39 5.60 2.59
C SER A 103 13.89 5.88 2.65
N ARG A 104 14.68 5.04 1.97
CA ARG A 104 16.13 5.15 1.83
C ARG A 104 16.94 5.05 3.12
N CYS A 105 16.38 4.48 4.20
CA CYS A 105 17.15 3.97 5.33
C CYS A 105 17.89 2.69 4.92
N SER A 106 18.97 2.82 4.15
CA SER A 106 19.61 1.69 3.46
C SER A 106 20.27 0.68 4.41
N LEU A 107 20.72 1.10 5.59
CA LEU A 107 21.31 0.23 6.61
C LEU A 107 20.32 -0.26 7.67
N LEU A 108 19.04 0.16 7.61
CA LEU A 108 18.05 -0.26 8.58
C LEU A 108 17.74 -1.74 8.39
N GLU A 109 18.17 -2.56 9.35
CA GLU A 109 18.03 -4.02 9.33
C GLU A 109 16.76 -4.47 10.02
N THR A 110 16.42 -3.87 11.17
CA THR A 110 15.29 -4.30 12.01
C THR A 110 14.46 -3.11 12.49
N ILE A 111 13.14 -3.25 12.41
CA ILE A 111 12.19 -2.32 13.04
C ILE A 111 11.38 -3.11 14.06
N TYR A 112 11.44 -2.73 15.34
CA TYR A 112 10.62 -3.35 16.38
C TYR A 112 9.30 -2.60 16.52
N ALA A 113 8.22 -3.34 16.73
CA ALA A 113 6.91 -2.77 17.02
C ALA A 113 6.07 -3.72 17.88
N THR A 114 4.99 -3.19 18.43
CA THR A 114 3.95 -3.98 19.10
C THR A 114 2.68 -4.01 18.25
N GLY A 115 1.65 -4.75 18.71
CA GLY A 115 0.33 -4.74 18.06
C GLY A 115 -0.39 -3.38 18.03
N LYS A 116 0.12 -2.37 18.75
CA LYS A 116 -0.37 -0.97 18.66
C LYS A 116 0.06 -0.27 17.38
N TYR A 117 1.14 -0.73 16.75
CA TYR A 117 1.53 -0.27 15.42
C TYR A 117 0.59 -0.89 14.39
N THR A 118 -0.43 -0.14 14.00
CA THR A 118 -1.41 -0.56 13.01
C THR A 118 -1.28 0.26 11.74
N THR A 119 -1.27 -0.42 10.60
CA THR A 119 -1.23 0.24 9.27
C THR A 119 -2.63 0.38 8.70
N ALA A 120 -3.59 0.84 9.49
CA ALA A 120 -4.96 1.11 9.03
C ALA A 120 -5.04 2.33 8.09
N LEU A 121 -4.04 2.51 7.24
CA LEU A 121 -3.88 3.61 6.31
C LEU A 121 -4.82 3.41 5.12
N GLU A 122 -5.49 4.49 4.70
CA GLU A 122 -6.17 4.48 3.41
C GLU A 122 -5.12 4.22 2.29
N GLU A 123 -5.48 3.47 1.24
CA GLU A 123 -4.55 2.83 0.28
C GLU A 123 -3.75 3.79 -0.66
N SER A 124 -3.38 4.98 -0.19
CA SER A 124 -2.41 5.88 -0.84
C SER A 124 -1.46 6.58 0.13
N CYS A 125 -1.48 6.24 1.42
CA CYS A 125 -0.76 6.98 2.45
C CYS A 125 0.48 6.22 2.98
N GLY A 126 1.00 5.28 2.18
CA GLY A 126 2.21 4.51 2.50
C GLY A 126 3.04 4.18 1.28
N ASP A 127 2.81 4.88 0.15
CA ASP A 127 3.61 4.69 -1.06
C ASP A 127 5.09 4.88 -0.71
N ASN A 128 5.90 3.88 -1.04
CA ASN A 128 7.36 3.91 -0.85
C ASN A 128 7.83 4.03 0.60
N ALA A 129 7.00 3.72 1.61
CA ALA A 129 7.39 3.70 3.02
C ALA A 129 8.74 3.00 3.29
N PHE A 130 9.06 1.95 2.52
CA PHE A 130 10.31 1.20 2.62
C PHE A 130 11.20 1.29 1.37
N SER A 131 10.95 2.21 0.45
CA SER A 131 11.71 2.29 -0.80
C SER A 131 13.20 2.53 -0.52
N GLY A 132 14.09 1.60 -0.89
CA GLY A 132 15.53 1.73 -0.64
C GLY A 132 15.99 1.27 0.75
N CYS A 133 15.16 0.58 1.53
CA CYS A 133 15.58 -0.06 2.79
C CYS A 133 16.28 -1.41 2.53
N LEU A 134 17.42 -1.36 1.84
CA LEU A 134 18.05 -2.55 1.24
C LEU A 134 18.44 -3.65 2.25
N SER A 135 18.70 -3.27 3.51
CA SER A 135 19.15 -4.19 4.57
C SER A 135 17.99 -4.76 5.40
N LEU A 136 16.76 -4.30 5.18
CA LEU A 136 15.62 -4.56 6.05
C LEU A 136 15.18 -6.03 6.00
N ARG A 137 14.94 -6.58 7.20
CA ARG A 137 14.49 -7.97 7.41
C ARG A 137 13.41 -7.99 8.48
N GLY A 138 12.26 -8.56 8.14
CA GLY A 138 11.21 -8.87 9.11
C GLY A 138 11.67 -9.95 10.10
N GLY A 139 11.07 -9.96 11.29
CA GLY A 139 11.43 -10.87 12.38
C GLY A 139 11.27 -12.35 12.07
N ASN A 140 10.49 -12.70 11.03
CA ASN A 140 10.34 -14.07 10.53
C ASN A 140 11.10 -14.30 9.20
N GLY A 141 12.10 -13.44 8.92
CA GLY A 141 13.03 -13.59 7.81
C GLY A 141 12.55 -13.01 6.47
N THR A 142 11.44 -12.28 6.44
CA THR A 142 11.00 -11.56 5.23
C THR A 142 12.05 -10.54 4.82
N LYS A 143 12.76 -10.80 3.73
CA LYS A 143 13.77 -9.89 3.18
C LYS A 143 13.10 -8.73 2.45
N TYR A 144 13.74 -7.56 2.52
CA TYR A 144 13.39 -6.43 1.69
C TYR A 144 13.17 -6.81 0.22
N SER A 145 12.14 -6.22 -0.39
CA SER A 145 11.89 -6.29 -1.82
C SER A 145 11.40 -4.96 -2.36
N ASP A 146 11.98 -4.52 -3.47
CA ASP A 146 11.50 -3.39 -4.27
C ASP A 146 10.05 -3.55 -4.76
N SER A 147 9.49 -4.77 -4.72
CA SER A 147 8.08 -5.03 -5.05
C SER A 147 7.12 -4.83 -3.88
N HIS A 148 7.65 -4.59 -2.69
CA HIS A 148 6.92 -4.53 -1.42
C HIS A 148 7.45 -3.35 -0.60
N THR A 149 7.39 -2.16 -1.17
CA THR A 149 7.89 -0.92 -0.53
C THR A 149 6.79 -0.10 0.11
N ASP A 150 5.53 -0.52 -0.03
CA ASP A 150 4.39 0.19 0.52
C ASP A 150 4.07 -0.25 1.96
N ALA A 151 3.17 0.48 2.61
CA ALA A 151 2.74 0.18 3.97
C ALA A 151 2.04 -1.19 4.14
N SER A 152 1.77 -1.96 3.08
CA SER A 152 1.24 -3.32 3.24
C SER A 152 2.24 -4.27 3.92
N TYR A 153 3.52 -3.89 4.02
CA TYR A 153 4.56 -4.63 4.75
C TYR A 153 4.97 -3.96 6.07
N ALA A 154 4.37 -2.82 6.45
CA ALA A 154 4.59 -2.15 7.73
C ALA A 154 3.86 -2.87 8.88
N ARG A 155 4.01 -4.18 8.97
CA ARG A 155 3.37 -5.03 9.99
C ARG A 155 4.39 -6.00 10.55
N ILE A 156 4.08 -6.53 11.73
CA ILE A 156 4.85 -7.62 12.34
C ILE A 156 4.89 -8.80 11.36
N ASP A 157 6.11 -9.27 11.09
CA ASP A 157 6.37 -10.40 10.22
C ASP A 157 5.96 -11.71 10.90
N ALA A 158 5.12 -12.49 10.23
CA ALA A 158 4.61 -13.75 10.76
C ALA A 158 4.48 -14.82 9.67
N PRO A 159 4.48 -16.12 10.04
CA PRO A 159 4.26 -17.20 9.09
C PRO A 159 2.99 -16.99 8.24
N GLY A 160 3.16 -16.91 6.91
CA GLY A 160 2.08 -16.68 5.96
C GLY A 160 1.57 -15.21 5.86
N GLN A 161 2.14 -14.30 6.64
CA GLN A 161 1.85 -12.85 6.61
C GLN A 161 3.17 -12.07 6.62
N PRO A 162 3.86 -11.98 5.47
CA PRO A 162 5.17 -11.34 5.43
C PRO A 162 5.07 -9.86 5.81
N GLY A 163 5.99 -9.40 6.64
CA GLY A 163 6.09 -8.01 7.11
C GLY A 163 7.55 -7.64 7.32
N TYR A 164 7.85 -6.36 7.53
CA TYR A 164 9.21 -5.93 7.81
C TYR A 164 9.48 -5.64 9.28
N PHE A 165 8.48 -5.78 10.14
CA PHE A 165 8.64 -5.48 11.56
C PHE A 165 8.88 -6.76 12.35
N SER A 166 9.64 -6.63 13.42
CA SER A 166 9.84 -7.65 14.45
C SER A 166 8.95 -7.33 15.64
N ASP A 167 8.33 -8.35 16.21
CA ASP A 167 7.56 -8.17 17.43
C ASP A 167 8.48 -7.87 18.61
N LYS A 168 8.26 -6.72 19.26
CA LYS A 168 9.04 -6.28 20.41
C LYS A 168 8.86 -7.23 21.61
N ALA A 169 7.66 -7.81 21.78
CA ALA A 169 7.34 -8.65 22.94
C ALA A 169 7.99 -10.03 22.89
N SER A 170 8.35 -10.53 21.70
CA SER A 170 9.01 -11.82 21.49
C SER A 170 10.52 -11.70 21.27
N SER A 171 11.07 -10.49 21.30
CA SER A 171 12.51 -10.26 21.14
C SER A 171 13.25 -10.38 22.48
N PRO A 172 14.37 -11.10 22.56
CA PRO A 172 15.23 -11.04 23.73
C PRO A 172 15.67 -9.58 23.97
N ALA A 173 15.77 -9.18 25.24
CA ALA A 173 16.15 -7.82 25.64
C ALA A 173 17.41 -7.35 24.88
N PRO A 174 17.54 -6.04 24.57
CA PRO A 174 18.70 -5.53 23.87
C PRO A 174 19.96 -5.96 24.62
N GLN A 175 20.76 -6.85 24.03
CA GLN A 175 22.09 -7.10 24.53
C GLN A 175 22.92 -5.87 24.17
N PRO A 176 23.69 -5.31 25.12
CA PRO A 176 24.68 -4.29 24.76
C PRO A 176 25.58 -4.86 23.65
N PRO A 177 26.11 -4.01 22.75
CA PRO A 177 26.86 -4.46 21.59
C PRO A 177 27.96 -5.42 22.06
N THR A 178 27.83 -6.69 21.65
CA THR A 178 28.85 -7.68 21.94
C THR A 178 30.07 -7.30 21.12
N SER A 179 31.16 -7.05 21.83
CA SER A 179 32.48 -6.85 21.26
C SER A 179 32.87 -8.10 20.48
N SER A 180 32.74 -8.09 19.16
CA SER A 180 33.39 -9.10 18.35
C SER A 180 34.88 -8.79 18.36
N THR A 181 35.62 -9.60 19.12
CA THR A 181 37.07 -9.71 19.06
C THR A 181 37.49 -10.01 17.63
N ASN A 182 38.33 -9.13 17.06
CA ASN A 182 39.10 -9.42 15.85
C ASN A 182 40.51 -9.82 16.30
N PRO A 183 41.00 -11.05 16.09
CA PRO A 183 42.39 -11.38 16.33
C PRO A 183 43.18 -11.08 15.07
N GLY A 184 44.11 -10.12 15.14
CA GLY A 184 44.99 -9.82 14.03
C GLY A 184 45.79 -8.56 14.25
N GLY A 185 46.77 -8.64 15.16
CA GLY A 185 47.81 -7.63 15.30
C GLY A 185 48.59 -7.48 13.99
N GLY A 186 48.80 -6.23 13.59
CA GLY A 186 49.63 -5.85 12.45
C GLY A 186 49.94 -4.37 12.56
N THR A 187 51.14 -4.09 13.05
CA THR A 187 51.68 -2.77 13.38
C THR A 187 51.53 -1.75 12.26
N ALA A 188 51.10 -0.55 12.64
CA ALA A 188 51.11 0.64 11.80
C ALA A 188 52.56 1.05 11.45
N GLN A 189 52.80 1.26 10.16
CA GLN A 189 53.94 2.04 9.65
C GLN A 189 53.37 3.14 8.74
N PRO A 190 53.80 4.41 8.86
CA PRO A 190 53.25 5.50 8.07
C PRO A 190 53.79 5.44 6.64
N PRO A 191 52.99 5.76 5.60
CA PRO A 191 53.52 5.79 4.24
C PRO A 191 54.37 7.05 4.04
N THR A 192 55.65 6.81 3.79
CA THR A 192 56.58 7.74 3.14
C THR A 192 56.10 8.06 1.72
N ALA A 193 56.23 9.31 1.32
CA ALA A 193 56.03 9.79 -0.04
C ALA A 193 56.93 9.05 -1.05
N PRO A 194 56.51 8.97 -2.32
CA PRO A 194 57.45 9.00 -3.42
C PRO A 194 57.18 10.17 -4.38
N SER A 195 58.28 10.84 -4.71
CA SER A 195 58.44 11.82 -5.79
C SER A 195 58.67 11.14 -7.14
N ASN A 196 58.13 11.74 -8.21
CA ASN A 196 58.54 11.70 -9.64
C ASN A 196 58.58 10.33 -10.36
N SER A 197 58.17 10.15 -11.62
CA SER A 197 58.18 11.02 -12.81
C SER A 197 57.40 10.35 -13.98
N GLY A 198 56.91 11.17 -14.90
CA GLY A 198 56.72 10.94 -16.36
C GLY A 198 56.11 9.64 -16.89
N GLY A 199 54.96 9.72 -17.59
CA GLY A 199 54.57 8.68 -18.54
C GLY A 199 53.12 8.70 -19.02
N SER A 200 52.88 9.37 -20.15
CA SER A 200 51.81 9.17 -21.14
C SER A 200 50.34 9.07 -20.67
N ALA A 201 49.57 10.10 -21.02
CA ALA A 201 48.11 10.11 -20.94
C ALA A 201 47.49 8.96 -21.77
N ALA A 202 47.01 7.92 -21.09
CA ALA A 202 46.08 6.96 -21.65
C ALA A 202 44.65 7.51 -21.46
N ALA A 203 43.93 7.67 -22.57
CA ALA A 203 42.56 8.13 -22.59
C ALA A 203 41.68 7.23 -21.70
N ALA A 204 40.90 7.86 -20.81
CA ALA A 204 39.89 7.18 -20.02
C ALA A 204 38.90 6.44 -20.94
N PRO A 205 38.53 5.18 -20.65
CA PRO A 205 37.54 4.47 -21.45
C PRO A 205 36.21 5.23 -21.40
N SER A 206 35.67 5.55 -22.57
CA SER A 206 34.35 6.18 -22.70
C SER A 206 33.30 5.27 -22.06
N ALA A 207 32.48 5.86 -21.18
CA ALA A 207 31.37 5.15 -20.55
C ALA A 207 30.45 4.55 -21.63
N PRO A 208 29.98 3.28 -21.49
CA PRO A 208 29.15 2.66 -22.50
C PRO A 208 27.85 3.47 -22.69
N ALA A 209 27.51 3.78 -23.94
CA ALA A 209 26.31 4.52 -24.29
C ALA A 209 25.07 3.86 -23.67
N LYS A 210 24.40 4.56 -22.75
CA LYS A 210 23.20 4.09 -22.06
C LYS A 210 22.11 3.75 -23.10
N ALA A 211 21.68 2.50 -23.14
CA ALA A 211 20.66 2.03 -24.08
C ALA A 211 19.41 2.92 -24.04
N ALA A 212 18.84 3.21 -25.22
CA ALA A 212 17.68 4.08 -25.35
C ALA A 212 16.47 3.53 -24.57
N PRO A 213 15.72 4.37 -23.83
CA PRO A 213 14.60 3.91 -23.01
C PRO A 213 13.45 3.35 -23.84
N VAL A 214 12.84 2.28 -23.35
CA VAL A 214 11.77 1.53 -24.02
C VAL A 214 10.42 2.24 -23.87
N SER A 215 9.72 2.48 -24.97
CA SER A 215 8.42 3.18 -24.96
C SER A 215 7.28 2.32 -24.35
N LEU A 216 6.44 2.95 -23.52
CA LEU A 216 5.22 2.34 -22.97
C LEU A 216 4.04 2.29 -23.98
N ALA A 217 4.21 2.73 -25.22
CA ALA A 217 3.11 2.78 -26.20
C ALA A 217 2.41 1.41 -26.37
N LYS A 218 3.18 0.32 -26.37
CA LYS A 218 2.69 -1.07 -26.47
C LYS A 218 2.48 -1.77 -25.12
N ALA A 219 2.52 -1.03 -24.01
CA ALA A 219 2.35 -1.62 -22.69
C ALA A 219 0.95 -2.19 -22.48
N GLN A 220 0.88 -3.40 -21.93
CA GLN A 220 -0.34 -4.00 -21.42
C GLN A 220 -0.56 -3.54 -19.98
N VAL A 221 -1.67 -2.87 -19.73
CA VAL A 221 -1.99 -2.34 -18.40
C VAL A 221 -3.24 -3.01 -17.86
N THR A 222 -3.13 -3.60 -16.67
CA THR A 222 -4.25 -4.19 -15.94
C THR A 222 -4.53 -3.40 -14.68
N VAL A 223 -5.77 -2.95 -14.53
CA VAL A 223 -6.25 -2.21 -13.35
C VAL A 223 -7.45 -2.93 -12.76
N LYS A 224 -7.37 -3.32 -11.49
CA LYS A 224 -8.49 -3.99 -10.79
C LYS A 224 -9.59 -2.98 -10.47
N SER A 225 -10.84 -3.37 -10.71
CA SER A 225 -12.03 -2.60 -10.31
C SER A 225 -12.32 -2.75 -8.82
N LYS A 226 -12.95 -1.75 -8.21
CA LYS A 226 -13.43 -1.81 -6.81
C LYS A 226 -14.93 -1.64 -6.70
N ALA A 227 -15.52 -2.15 -5.62
CA ALA A 227 -16.92 -1.89 -5.31
C ALA A 227 -17.08 -0.52 -4.61
N TYR A 228 -18.17 0.18 -4.90
CA TYR A 228 -18.52 1.44 -4.28
C TYR A 228 -18.61 1.32 -2.74
N THR A 229 -17.99 2.27 -2.04
CA THR A 229 -17.93 2.33 -0.57
C THR A 229 -18.55 3.61 0.01
N GLY A 230 -18.82 4.63 -0.82
CA GLY A 230 -19.22 5.97 -0.35
C GLY A 230 -18.07 6.94 -0.14
N LYS A 231 -16.83 6.45 -0.16
CA LYS A 231 -15.60 7.25 -0.11
C LYS A 231 -15.01 7.40 -1.53
N THR A 232 -14.04 8.31 -1.68
CA THR A 232 -13.24 8.40 -2.90
C THR A 232 -12.36 7.16 -3.01
N LEU A 233 -12.39 6.50 -4.16
CA LEU A 233 -11.61 5.29 -4.42
C LEU A 233 -10.60 5.55 -5.54
N LYS A 234 -9.39 5.04 -5.36
CA LYS A 234 -8.32 4.94 -6.36
C LYS A 234 -7.99 3.45 -6.62
N PRO A 235 -7.36 3.10 -7.76
CA PRO A 235 -6.91 1.73 -7.99
C PRO A 235 -5.86 1.32 -6.95
N THR A 236 -5.98 0.10 -6.38
CA THR A 236 -4.98 -0.47 -5.46
C THR A 236 -3.77 -1.08 -6.15
N SER A 237 -3.97 -1.59 -7.35
CA SER A 237 -2.90 -2.25 -8.09
C SER A 237 -3.06 -1.98 -9.57
N VAL A 238 -1.97 -1.50 -10.17
CA VAL A 238 -1.82 -1.29 -11.61
C VAL A 238 -0.63 -2.12 -12.05
N THR A 239 -0.90 -3.17 -12.83
CA THR A 239 0.15 -4.02 -13.40
C THR A 239 0.45 -3.57 -14.82
N VAL A 240 1.71 -3.29 -15.12
CA VAL A 240 2.17 -2.89 -16.45
C VAL A 240 3.13 -3.95 -16.99
N LYS A 241 2.93 -4.38 -18.24
CA LYS A 241 3.85 -5.28 -18.95
C LYS A 241 4.25 -4.71 -20.31
N VAL A 242 5.52 -4.83 -20.68
CA VAL A 242 6.03 -4.48 -22.03
C VAL A 242 6.78 -5.68 -22.58
N GLY A 243 6.39 -6.18 -23.76
CA GLY A 243 7.02 -7.37 -24.36
C GLY A 243 6.94 -8.62 -23.47
N GLY A 244 5.88 -8.77 -22.67
CA GLY A 244 5.71 -9.87 -21.71
C GLY A 244 6.39 -9.65 -20.35
N LYS A 245 7.41 -8.78 -20.28
CA LYS A 245 8.09 -8.43 -19.02
C LYS A 245 7.19 -7.56 -18.14
N LYS A 246 6.98 -7.97 -16.89
CA LYS A 246 6.29 -7.18 -15.87
C LYS A 246 7.21 -6.06 -15.39
N LEU A 247 6.71 -4.84 -15.45
CA LEU A 247 7.41 -3.65 -14.98
C LEU A 247 7.15 -3.42 -13.49
N VAL A 248 8.05 -2.70 -12.84
CA VAL A 248 7.98 -2.36 -11.41
C VAL A 248 7.54 -0.90 -11.26
N SER A 249 6.45 -0.69 -10.51
CA SER A 249 5.95 0.65 -10.18
C SER A 249 6.98 1.43 -9.35
N GLY A 250 7.05 2.75 -9.50
CA GLY A 250 8.03 3.62 -8.82
C GLY A 250 9.43 3.60 -9.46
N ARG A 251 9.88 2.45 -9.98
CA ARG A 251 11.16 2.29 -10.70
C ARG A 251 11.02 2.48 -12.21
N ASP A 252 10.17 1.67 -12.85
CA ASP A 252 10.03 1.57 -14.30
C ASP A 252 8.88 2.48 -14.82
N TYR A 253 7.93 2.83 -13.96
CA TYR A 253 6.84 3.75 -14.27
C TYR A 253 6.24 4.37 -13.00
N THR A 254 5.54 5.48 -13.12
CA THR A 254 4.68 6.04 -12.07
C THR A 254 3.21 5.94 -12.46
N VAL A 255 2.33 5.88 -11.46
CA VAL A 255 0.87 5.82 -11.65
C VAL A 255 0.23 7.06 -11.05
N SER A 256 -0.64 7.72 -11.80
CA SER A 256 -1.45 8.82 -11.31
C SER A 256 -2.92 8.58 -11.62
N CYS A 257 -3.77 8.72 -10.61
CA CYS A 257 -5.22 8.65 -10.76
C CYS A 257 -5.88 9.53 -9.69
N LYS A 258 -6.74 10.47 -10.12
CA LYS A 258 -7.57 11.26 -9.19
C LYS A 258 -8.58 10.39 -8.44
N GLY A 259 -8.90 9.21 -8.97
CA GLY A 259 -9.92 8.32 -8.43
C GLY A 259 -11.33 8.90 -8.61
N GLY A 260 -12.27 8.39 -7.83
CA GLY A 260 -13.58 9.03 -7.71
C GLY A 260 -14.49 8.43 -6.67
N LYS A 261 -15.58 9.14 -6.39
CA LYS A 261 -16.53 8.81 -5.32
C LYS A 261 -17.81 8.14 -5.83
N ALA A 262 -17.97 7.92 -7.14
CA ALA A 262 -19.19 7.37 -7.73
C ALA A 262 -18.91 6.12 -8.55
N VAL A 263 -19.95 5.35 -8.88
CA VAL A 263 -19.83 4.25 -9.84
C VAL A 263 -19.53 4.84 -11.22
N GLY A 264 -18.47 4.38 -11.85
CA GLY A 264 -17.97 4.98 -13.08
C GLY A 264 -16.59 4.48 -13.49
N SER A 265 -16.04 5.17 -14.49
CA SER A 265 -14.76 4.90 -15.11
C SER A 265 -13.85 6.11 -14.93
N TYR A 266 -12.66 5.87 -14.39
CA TYR A 266 -11.69 6.89 -14.00
C TYR A 266 -10.38 6.68 -14.74
N LYS A 267 -9.82 7.77 -15.26
CA LYS A 267 -8.56 7.74 -16.01
C LYS A 267 -7.41 7.43 -15.05
N VAL A 268 -6.59 6.45 -15.43
CA VAL A 268 -5.31 6.13 -14.79
C VAL A 268 -4.22 6.47 -15.81
N THR A 269 -3.26 7.28 -15.40
CA THR A 269 -2.11 7.67 -16.22
C THR A 269 -0.88 6.92 -15.72
N ILE A 270 -0.18 6.27 -16.64
CA ILE A 270 1.05 5.50 -16.40
C ILE A 270 2.15 6.23 -17.16
N LYS A 271 3.15 6.76 -16.46
CA LYS A 271 4.28 7.47 -17.06
C LYS A 271 5.54 6.63 -16.90
N GLY A 272 6.25 6.36 -18.00
CA GLY A 272 7.52 5.62 -17.95
C GLY A 272 8.58 6.37 -17.15
N LYS A 273 9.45 5.62 -16.49
CA LYS A 273 10.58 6.12 -15.71
C LYS A 273 11.81 5.24 -15.95
N GLY A 274 13.00 5.82 -15.82
CA GLY A 274 14.27 5.10 -15.94
C GLY A 274 14.47 4.53 -17.33
N ALA A 275 14.54 3.19 -17.44
CA ALA A 275 14.69 2.47 -18.71
C ALA A 275 13.43 2.49 -19.58
N TYR A 276 12.34 3.11 -19.13
CA TYR A 276 11.09 3.22 -19.86
C TYR A 276 10.66 4.67 -20.04
N THR A 277 10.01 4.99 -21.15
CA THR A 277 9.56 6.35 -21.50
C THR A 277 8.13 6.37 -22.04
N GLY A 278 7.60 7.57 -22.21
CA GLY A 278 6.25 7.82 -22.72
C GLY A 278 5.15 7.64 -21.69
N THR A 279 3.91 7.83 -22.13
CA THR A 279 2.72 7.79 -21.28
C THR A 279 1.70 6.81 -21.85
N LYS A 280 1.09 5.99 -20.99
CA LYS A 280 -0.02 5.10 -21.32
C LYS A 280 -1.21 5.43 -20.42
N THR A 281 -2.42 5.39 -20.97
CA THR A 281 -3.65 5.54 -20.18
C THR A 281 -4.35 4.21 -20.02
N ALA A 282 -4.95 4.03 -18.85
CA ALA A 282 -5.81 2.90 -18.52
C ALA A 282 -7.04 3.39 -17.75
N THR A 283 -7.91 2.46 -17.38
CA THR A 283 -9.17 2.77 -16.72
C THR A 283 -9.31 2.02 -15.41
N PHE A 284 -9.54 2.77 -14.33
CA PHE A 284 -10.02 2.25 -13.06
C PHE A 284 -11.55 2.30 -13.03
N LYS A 285 -12.20 1.18 -12.69
CA LYS A 285 -13.67 1.12 -12.60
C LYS A 285 -14.12 0.98 -11.15
N ILE A 286 -15.05 1.84 -10.76
CA ILE A 286 -15.83 1.66 -9.53
C ILE A 286 -17.16 1.04 -9.92
N LEU A 287 -17.49 -0.11 -9.33
CA LEU A 287 -18.68 -0.90 -9.61
C LEU A 287 -19.71 -0.74 -8.49
N PRO A 288 -21.01 -0.96 -8.74
CA PRO A 288 -22.01 -0.94 -7.68
C PRO A 288 -21.67 -1.94 -6.57
N LYS A 289 -22.18 -1.69 -5.35
CA LYS A 289 -22.08 -2.68 -4.28
C LYS A 289 -22.86 -3.94 -4.69
N ALA A 290 -22.28 -5.12 -4.44
CA ALA A 290 -22.95 -6.39 -4.71
C ALA A 290 -24.21 -6.55 -3.82
N THR A 291 -25.21 -7.27 -4.33
CA THR A 291 -26.38 -7.69 -3.56
C THR A 291 -26.43 -9.21 -3.50
N SER A 292 -27.32 -9.76 -2.68
CA SER A 292 -27.49 -11.20 -2.48
C SER A 292 -28.95 -11.59 -2.60
N VAL A 293 -29.22 -12.74 -3.25
CA VAL A 293 -30.54 -13.38 -3.20
C VAL A 293 -30.91 -13.63 -1.74
N SER A 294 -32.05 -13.10 -1.32
CA SER A 294 -32.60 -13.26 0.04
C SER A 294 -33.60 -14.40 0.11
N LYS A 295 -34.42 -14.57 -0.93
CA LYS A 295 -35.48 -15.60 -0.97
C LYS A 295 -35.77 -16.04 -2.40
N THR A 296 -36.16 -17.31 -2.55
CA THR A 296 -36.81 -17.82 -3.77
C THR A 296 -38.14 -18.46 -3.41
N LYS A 297 -39.12 -18.36 -4.29
CA LYS A 297 -40.45 -19.00 -4.14
C LYS A 297 -40.81 -19.70 -5.44
N ALA A 298 -41.01 -21.01 -5.39
CA ALA A 298 -41.44 -21.80 -6.54
C ALA A 298 -42.86 -21.42 -6.98
N ALA A 299 -43.10 -21.41 -8.30
CA ALA A 299 -44.41 -21.21 -8.91
C ALA A 299 -44.63 -22.24 -10.04
N LYS A 300 -45.87 -22.38 -10.50
CA LYS A 300 -46.19 -23.21 -11.69
C LYS A 300 -45.42 -22.67 -12.89
N ARG A 301 -44.60 -23.52 -13.50
CA ARG A 301 -43.75 -23.14 -14.66
C ARG A 301 -42.96 -21.84 -14.44
N GLY A 302 -42.49 -21.60 -13.22
CA GLY A 302 -41.84 -20.35 -12.86
C GLY A 302 -41.34 -20.28 -11.42
N PHE A 303 -40.79 -19.12 -11.04
CA PHE A 303 -40.42 -18.80 -9.67
C PHE A 303 -40.37 -17.30 -9.46
N THR A 304 -40.45 -16.86 -8.21
CA THR A 304 -40.09 -15.49 -7.80
C THR A 304 -38.75 -15.54 -7.08
N VAL A 305 -37.88 -14.58 -7.39
CA VAL A 305 -36.62 -14.34 -6.66
C VAL A 305 -36.65 -12.96 -6.04
N ALA A 306 -36.23 -12.85 -4.78
CA ALA A 306 -36.04 -11.59 -4.07
C ALA A 306 -34.59 -11.46 -3.60
N TRP A 307 -34.11 -10.22 -3.45
CA TRP A 307 -32.76 -9.92 -2.99
C TRP A 307 -32.72 -8.83 -1.92
N LYS A 308 -31.60 -8.72 -1.23
CA LYS A 308 -31.41 -7.72 -0.17
C LYS A 308 -31.57 -6.30 -0.73
N LYS A 309 -32.36 -5.49 -0.02
CA LYS A 309 -32.55 -4.08 -0.30
C LYS A 309 -31.23 -3.32 -0.06
N PRO A 310 -30.72 -2.54 -1.01
CA PRO A 310 -29.54 -1.72 -0.77
C PRO A 310 -29.82 -0.57 0.20
N SER A 311 -28.78 -0.08 0.86
CA SER A 311 -28.84 1.17 1.62
C SER A 311 -29.18 2.37 0.73
N LYS A 312 -29.65 3.47 1.34
CA LYS A 312 -30.00 4.72 0.63
C LYS A 312 -28.83 5.24 -0.22
N ALA A 313 -27.60 5.17 0.28
CA ALA A 313 -26.40 5.55 -0.45
C ALA A 313 -26.15 4.65 -1.67
N ASN A 314 -26.29 3.33 -1.52
CA ASN A 314 -26.09 2.38 -2.61
C ASN A 314 -27.17 2.48 -3.70
N LEU A 315 -28.39 2.90 -3.35
CA LEU A 315 -29.46 3.16 -4.32
C LEU A 315 -29.11 4.30 -5.28
N LYS A 316 -28.44 5.37 -4.80
CA LYS A 316 -27.96 6.46 -5.68
C LYS A 316 -26.97 5.95 -6.73
N GLN A 317 -26.20 4.92 -6.36
CA GLN A 317 -25.21 4.26 -7.20
C GLN A 317 -25.72 3.00 -7.92
N THR A 318 -27.05 2.81 -7.99
CA THR A 318 -27.67 1.67 -8.67
C THR A 318 -28.78 2.15 -9.59
N THR A 319 -28.74 1.77 -10.86
CA THR A 319 -29.86 1.98 -11.80
C THR A 319 -30.86 0.84 -11.70
N GLY A 320 -30.37 -0.38 -11.50
CA GLY A 320 -31.21 -1.57 -11.46
C GLY A 320 -30.42 -2.84 -11.19
N TYR A 321 -31.01 -3.98 -11.53
CA TYR A 321 -30.40 -5.29 -11.31
C TYR A 321 -30.43 -6.13 -12.59
N LYS A 322 -29.45 -7.01 -12.75
CA LYS A 322 -29.51 -8.10 -13.72
C LYS A 322 -29.74 -9.38 -12.95
N VAL A 323 -30.82 -10.07 -13.27
CA VAL A 323 -31.12 -11.40 -12.73
C VAL A 323 -30.79 -12.42 -13.80
N GLN A 324 -29.98 -13.42 -13.46
CA GLN A 324 -29.65 -14.55 -14.31
C GLN A 324 -30.22 -15.83 -13.74
N TRP A 325 -30.69 -16.71 -14.62
CA TRP A 325 -31.08 -18.06 -14.24
C TRP A 325 -30.67 -19.08 -15.29
N SER A 326 -30.36 -20.29 -14.84
CA SER A 326 -29.96 -21.40 -15.70
C SER A 326 -30.39 -22.73 -15.07
N THR A 327 -30.47 -23.79 -15.88
CA THR A 327 -30.57 -25.17 -15.38
C THR A 327 -29.19 -25.75 -15.00
N ASP A 328 -28.11 -25.06 -15.35
CA ASP A 328 -26.73 -25.38 -14.98
C ASP A 328 -26.29 -24.50 -13.79
N LYS A 329 -25.79 -25.11 -12.72
CA LYS A 329 -25.33 -24.44 -11.50
C LYS A 329 -24.16 -23.49 -11.74
N ASN A 330 -23.35 -23.76 -12.77
CA ASN A 330 -22.17 -22.98 -13.10
C ASN A 330 -22.46 -21.86 -14.11
N PHE A 331 -23.71 -21.75 -14.59
CA PHE A 331 -24.11 -20.76 -15.59
C PHE A 331 -23.23 -20.80 -16.86
N LYS A 332 -22.81 -22.00 -17.31
CA LYS A 332 -22.09 -22.19 -18.57
C LYS A 332 -23.04 -22.47 -19.73
N LYS A 333 -24.19 -23.10 -19.48
CA LYS A 333 -25.19 -23.47 -20.49
C LYS A 333 -26.58 -22.94 -20.13
N ALA A 334 -27.47 -22.80 -21.12
CA ALA A 334 -28.88 -22.44 -20.95
C ALA A 334 -29.14 -21.21 -20.05
N VAL A 335 -28.24 -20.22 -20.10
CA VAL A 335 -28.33 -19.02 -19.26
C VAL A 335 -29.32 -18.04 -19.87
N LYS A 336 -30.35 -17.69 -19.09
CA LYS A 336 -31.26 -16.59 -19.40
C LYS A 336 -31.05 -15.45 -18.43
N SER A 337 -31.38 -14.23 -18.83
CA SER A 337 -31.26 -13.07 -17.95
C SER A 337 -32.33 -12.03 -18.22
N LYS A 338 -32.59 -11.17 -17.23
CA LYS A 338 -33.49 -10.03 -17.34
C LYS A 338 -32.95 -8.84 -16.56
N LEU A 339 -33.04 -7.66 -17.15
CA LEU A 339 -32.76 -6.40 -16.46
C LEU A 339 -34.02 -5.92 -15.74
N VAL A 340 -33.86 -5.59 -14.47
CA VAL A 340 -34.85 -4.90 -13.64
C VAL A 340 -34.41 -3.44 -13.57
N LYS A 341 -35.02 -2.59 -14.41
CA LYS A 341 -34.60 -1.19 -14.64
C LYS A 341 -35.04 -0.20 -13.54
N LYS A 342 -35.36 -0.69 -12.34
CA LYS A 342 -35.81 0.10 -11.19
C LYS A 342 -34.98 -0.29 -9.96
N SER A 343 -34.19 0.64 -9.45
CA SER A 343 -33.25 0.40 -8.33
C SER A 343 -33.95 0.05 -7.00
N LYS A 344 -35.17 0.55 -6.79
CA LYS A 344 -36.00 0.26 -5.61
C LYS A 344 -36.68 -1.12 -5.67
N THR A 345 -36.79 -1.73 -6.84
CA THR A 345 -37.41 -3.06 -6.99
C THR A 345 -36.43 -4.14 -6.54
N THR A 346 -36.83 -4.98 -5.59
CA THR A 346 -35.99 -6.03 -5.00
C THR A 346 -36.48 -7.46 -5.27
N SER A 347 -37.37 -7.63 -6.24
CA SER A 347 -37.87 -8.94 -6.65
C SER A 347 -38.16 -9.04 -8.14
N LEU A 348 -38.17 -10.27 -8.65
CA LEU A 348 -38.55 -10.57 -10.03
C LEU A 348 -39.33 -11.90 -10.09
N LYS A 349 -40.48 -11.87 -10.77
CA LYS A 349 -41.23 -13.07 -11.18
C LYS A 349 -40.71 -13.56 -12.54
N VAL A 350 -40.27 -14.80 -12.60
CA VAL A 350 -39.86 -15.51 -13.82
C VAL A 350 -40.93 -16.55 -14.13
N SER A 351 -41.45 -16.53 -15.35
CA SER A 351 -42.50 -17.43 -15.83
C SER A 351 -42.09 -18.11 -17.14
N LYS A 352 -42.98 -18.92 -17.71
CA LYS A 352 -42.76 -19.64 -18.97
C LYS A 352 -41.53 -20.57 -18.93
N LEU A 353 -41.28 -21.19 -17.78
CA LEU A 353 -40.25 -22.20 -17.58
C LEU A 353 -40.82 -23.62 -17.72
N LYS A 354 -39.94 -24.62 -17.81
CA LYS A 354 -40.35 -26.03 -17.72
C LYS A 354 -40.80 -26.31 -16.27
N GLY A 355 -41.95 -26.98 -16.10
CA GLY A 355 -42.48 -27.40 -14.81
C GLY A 355 -41.66 -28.54 -14.19
N GLY A 356 -41.61 -28.63 -12.86
CA GLY A 356 -40.86 -29.67 -12.14
C GLY A 356 -39.34 -29.59 -12.25
N LYS A 357 -38.78 -28.58 -12.93
CA LYS A 357 -37.35 -28.47 -13.24
C LYS A 357 -36.61 -27.59 -12.23
N LYS A 358 -35.39 -28.00 -11.87
CA LYS A 358 -34.48 -27.23 -11.01
C LYS A 358 -33.77 -26.15 -11.82
N TYR A 359 -33.76 -24.93 -11.30
CA TYR A 359 -33.05 -23.77 -11.83
C TYR A 359 -32.15 -23.18 -10.74
N TYR A 360 -31.05 -22.58 -11.15
CA TYR A 360 -30.16 -21.78 -10.32
C TYR A 360 -30.32 -20.33 -10.73
N VAL A 361 -30.53 -19.44 -9.75
CA VAL A 361 -30.72 -18.01 -9.97
C VAL A 361 -29.69 -17.21 -9.18
N ARG A 362 -29.18 -16.15 -9.80
CA ARG A 362 -28.26 -15.18 -9.19
C ARG A 362 -28.60 -13.76 -9.66
N VAL A 363 -28.18 -12.78 -8.88
CA VAL A 363 -28.44 -11.36 -9.16
C VAL A 363 -27.17 -10.54 -9.00
N CYS A 364 -27.00 -9.51 -9.83
CA CYS A 364 -26.04 -8.44 -9.59
C CYS A 364 -26.73 -7.09 -9.74
N ALA A 365 -26.19 -6.08 -9.07
CA ALA A 365 -26.59 -4.69 -9.24
C ALA A 365 -25.88 -4.09 -10.45
N TYR A 366 -26.51 -3.14 -11.14
CA TYR A 366 -25.86 -2.37 -12.18
C TYR A 366 -26.15 -0.88 -12.06
N LYS A 367 -25.20 -0.07 -12.52
CA LYS A 367 -25.38 1.37 -12.77
C LYS A 367 -25.17 1.62 -14.26
N LYS A 368 -26.06 2.42 -14.84
CA LYS A 368 -25.88 3.00 -16.17
C LYS A 368 -25.37 4.43 -16.00
N VAL A 369 -24.27 4.77 -16.66
CA VAL A 369 -23.69 6.12 -16.71
C VAL A 369 -23.46 6.44 -18.18
N GLY A 370 -24.22 7.39 -18.74
CA GLY A 370 -24.30 7.57 -20.20
C GLY A 370 -24.75 6.28 -20.90
N SER A 371 -23.98 5.82 -21.88
CA SER A 371 -24.19 4.55 -22.58
C SER A 371 -23.59 3.33 -21.86
N ALA A 372 -22.68 3.54 -20.90
CA ALA A 372 -21.93 2.47 -20.24
C ALA A 372 -22.68 1.80 -19.08
N TYR A 373 -22.51 0.48 -18.94
CA TYR A 373 -23.04 -0.32 -17.85
C TYR A 373 -21.92 -0.85 -16.95
N TYR A 374 -22.08 -0.65 -15.65
CA TYR A 374 -21.17 -1.14 -14.61
C TYR A 374 -21.92 -2.16 -13.76
N TYR A 375 -21.45 -3.41 -13.76
CA TYR A 375 -22.08 -4.50 -13.03
C TYR A 375 -21.26 -4.85 -11.81
N SER A 376 -21.93 -5.08 -10.68
CA SER A 376 -21.29 -5.66 -9.51
C SER A 376 -21.02 -7.16 -9.70
N ALA A 377 -20.27 -7.75 -8.76
CA ALA A 377 -20.12 -9.20 -8.71
C ALA A 377 -21.48 -9.90 -8.59
N TRP A 378 -21.58 -11.07 -9.21
CA TRP A 378 -22.75 -11.92 -9.06
C TRP A 378 -22.91 -12.40 -7.63
N SER A 379 -24.14 -12.42 -7.13
CA SER A 379 -24.45 -13.12 -5.89
C SER A 379 -24.12 -14.61 -6.00
N LYS A 380 -23.91 -15.26 -4.84
CA LYS A 380 -24.01 -16.72 -4.75
C LYS A 380 -25.34 -17.17 -5.36
N ALA A 381 -25.29 -18.25 -6.14
CA ALA A 381 -26.48 -18.80 -6.79
C ALA A 381 -27.38 -19.50 -5.77
N LYS A 382 -28.69 -19.40 -5.97
CA LYS A 382 -29.70 -20.14 -5.19
C LYS A 382 -30.50 -21.03 -6.11
N ALA A 383 -30.74 -22.27 -5.67
CA ALA A 383 -31.55 -23.22 -6.40
C ALA A 383 -33.05 -23.01 -6.13
N VAL A 384 -33.89 -23.26 -7.13
CA VAL A 384 -35.35 -23.29 -7.01
C VAL A 384 -35.91 -24.32 -7.99
N LYS A 385 -36.81 -25.19 -7.52
CA LYS A 385 -37.51 -26.17 -8.35
C LYS A 385 -38.89 -25.62 -8.70
N THR A 386 -39.21 -25.51 -9.98
CA THR A 386 -40.54 -25.03 -10.44
C THR A 386 -41.61 -26.06 -10.09
N LYS A 387 -42.84 -25.62 -9.85
CA LYS A 387 -44.00 -26.52 -9.72
C LYS A 387 -44.45 -26.99 -11.12
N LYS A 388 -45.00 -28.20 -11.20
CA LYS A 388 -45.57 -28.76 -12.43
C LYS A 388 -46.66 -27.84 -12.97
#